data_AF-A0A7W1AXC0-F1
#
_entry.id   AF-A0A7W1AXC0-F1
#
_cell.length_a   1.000
_cell.length_b   1.000
_cell.length_c   1.000
_cell.angle_alpha   90.00
_cell.angle_beta   90.00
_cell.angle_gamma   90.00
#
_symmetry.space_group_name_H-M   'P 1'
#
loop_
_entity.id
_entity.type
_entity.pdbx_description
1 polymer ?
#
loop_
_entity_poly.entity_id
_entity_poly.type
_entity_poly.pdbx_seq_one_letter_code
_entity_poly.pdbx_strand_id
1 'polypeptide(L)'
;SNDDHDGEVEVGWVAGGGAEFLLTDNVTIGAEYLHYEFGDIGGDDGGNSNGNNGNDEFGNIDADVDVIRGRVNVKFGSLFGG
;
A
#
# COMPACT_ATOMS: atom_id res chain seq x y z
N SER A 1 3.64 3.98 -39.39
CA SER A 1 4.22 3.86 -38.05
C SER A 1 3.16 4.21 -37.06
N ASN A 2 2.68 3.22 -36.32
CA ASN A 2 1.85 3.37 -35.14
C ASN A 2 2.52 2.46 -34.11
N ASP A 3 3.47 3.03 -33.37
CA ASP A 3 4.10 2.40 -32.22
C ASP A 3 3.66 3.22 -31.00
N ASP A 4 2.37 3.13 -30.68
CA ASP A 4 1.86 3.64 -29.42
C ASP A 4 2.06 2.48 -28.42
N HIS A 5 3.18 2.52 -27.69
CA HIS A 5 3.40 1.65 -26.55
C HIS A 5 2.38 2.05 -25.49
N ASP A 6 1.39 1.20 -25.25
CA ASP A 6 0.45 1.34 -24.16
C ASP A 6 1.23 1.23 -22.85
N GLY A 7 1.64 2.37 -22.31
CA GLY A 7 2.14 2.45 -20.95
C GLY A 7 0.97 2.21 -20.03
N GLU A 8 0.82 0.96 -19.58
CA GLU A 8 -0.17 0.57 -18.59
C GLU A 8 0.10 1.37 -17.30
N VAL A 9 -0.75 2.36 -17.04
CA VAL A 9 -0.72 3.13 -15.79
C VAL A 9 -1.62 2.39 -14.81
N GLU A 10 -1.00 1.63 -13.92
CA GLU A 10 -1.71 0.95 -12.85
C GLU A 10 -2.18 1.95 -11.80
N VAL A 11 -3.49 1.94 -11.49
CA VAL A 11 -4.09 2.85 -10.51
C VAL A 11 -4.58 2.02 -9.31
N GLY A 12 -3.79 2.04 -8.23
CA GLY A 12 -4.17 1.42 -6.96
C GLY A 12 -5.07 2.30 -6.10
N TRP A 13 -5.80 1.67 -5.17
CA TRP A 13 -6.63 2.36 -4.17
C TRP A 13 -6.14 2.07 -2.75
N VAL A 14 -6.42 3.00 -1.84
CA VAL A 14 -6.08 2.87 -0.42
C VAL A 14 -7.32 3.14 0.42
N ALA A 15 -7.61 2.23 1.35
CA ALA A 15 -8.61 2.45 2.39
C ALA A 15 -8.05 2.05 3.75
N GLY A 16 -8.46 2.78 4.78
CA GLY A 16 -8.00 2.50 6.13
C GLY A 16 -8.94 3.05 7.18
N GLY A 17 -8.84 2.45 8.37
CA GLY A 17 -9.60 2.82 9.54
C GLY A 17 -8.67 3.00 10.73
N GLY A 18 -9.00 3.95 11.59
CA GLY A 18 -8.24 4.21 12.80
C GLY A 18 -9.15 4.46 13.99
N ALA A 19 -8.65 4.11 15.17
CA ALA A 19 -9.28 4.43 16.44
C ALA A 19 -8.29 5.20 17.33
N GLU A 20 -8.79 6.24 17.98
CA GLU A 20 -8.04 7.03 18.96
C GLU A 20 -8.71 6.93 20.32
N PHE A 21 -7.90 6.75 21.35
CA PHE A 21 -8.33 6.64 22.72
C PHE A 21 -7.50 7.58 23.60
N LEU A 22 -8.20 8.39 24.41
CA LEU A 22 -7.55 9.06 25.54
C LEU A 22 -7.27 8.00 26.61
N LEU A 23 -5.99 7.76 26.91
CA LEU A 23 -5.58 6.95 28.06
C LEU A 23 -5.62 7.77 29.36
N THR A 24 -5.31 9.05 29.27
CA THR A 24 -5.26 9.99 30.39
C THR A 24 -5.55 11.40 29.85
N ASP A 25 -5.82 12.38 30.71
CA ASP A 25 -6.07 13.78 30.32
C ASP A 25 -4.97 14.40 29.45
N ASN A 26 -3.78 13.79 29.44
CA ASN A 26 -2.60 14.27 28.76
C ASN A 26 -1.98 13.26 27.80
N VAL A 27 -2.53 12.05 27.71
CA VAL A 27 -1.98 10.98 26.86
C VAL A 27 -3.09 10.44 25.98
N THR A 28 -2.93 10.56 24.67
CA THR A 28 -3.80 9.96 23.67
C THR A 28 -3.01 8.93 22.91
N ILE A 29 -3.55 7.71 22.80
CA ILE A 29 -3.02 6.69 21.90
C ILE A 29 -3.95 6.54 20.71
N GLY A 30 -3.40 6.13 19.59
CA GLY A 30 -4.19 5.75 18.44
C GLY A 30 -3.56 4.58 17.72
N ALA A 31 -4.39 3.83 17.02
CA ALA A 31 -3.95 2.81 16.09
C ALA A 31 -4.68 3.02 14.76
N GLU A 32 -3.94 2.87 13.67
CA GLU A 32 -4.47 2.99 12.30
C GLU A 32 -4.04 1.77 11.49
N TYR A 33 -4.98 1.25 10.71
CA TYR A 33 -4.77 0.18 9.75
C TYR A 33 -5.11 0.71 8.36
N LEU A 34 -4.18 0.53 7.42
CA LEU A 34 -4.29 0.95 6.03
C LEU A 34 -4.04 -0.27 5.15
N HIS A 35 -4.96 -0.49 4.23
CA HIS A 35 -4.89 -1.52 3.20
C HIS A 35 -4.67 -0.84 1.85
N TYR A 36 -3.66 -1.31 1.12
CA TYR A 36 -3.30 -0.83 -0.20
C TYR A 36 -3.47 -1.99 -1.19
N GLU A 37 -4.24 -1.74 -2.23
CA GLU A 37 -4.42 -2.67 -3.35
C GLU A 37 -3.89 -1.98 -4.60
N PHE A 38 -2.85 -2.57 -5.20
CA PHE A 38 -2.33 -2.17 -6.50
C PHE A 38 -2.82 -3.22 -7.50
N GLY A 39 -3.52 -2.80 -8.55
CA GLY A 39 -4.07 -3.73 -9.54
C GLY A 39 -2.98 -4.49 -10.30
N ASP A 40 -3.40 -5.56 -10.96
CA ASP A 40 -2.56 -6.57 -11.61
C ASP A 40 -1.52 -5.92 -12.54
N ILE A 41 -0.23 -6.07 -12.23
CA ILE A 41 0.84 -5.80 -13.20
C ILE A 41 0.93 -7.02 -14.12
N GLY A 42 -0.11 -7.20 -14.93
CA GLY A 42 -0.14 -8.16 -16.02
C GLY A 42 0.18 -7.41 -17.30
N GLY A 43 1.46 -7.13 -17.53
CA GLY A 43 1.90 -6.62 -18.82
C GLY A 43 1.46 -7.61 -19.88
N ASP A 44 0.90 -7.12 -20.98
CA ASP A 44 0.80 -7.87 -22.23
C ASP A 44 2.24 -8.20 -22.70
N ASP A 45 2.87 -9.18 -22.05
CA ASP A 45 4.22 -9.64 -22.37
C ASP A 45 4.14 -10.27 -23.76
N GLY A 46 4.46 -9.47 -24.77
CA GLY A 46 4.76 -9.91 -26.12
C GLY A 46 5.97 -10.85 -26.10
N GLY A 47 5.73 -12.10 -25.68
CA GLY A 47 6.75 -13.12 -25.53
C GLY A 47 7.46 -13.38 -26.85
N ASN A 48 8.73 -12.96 -26.93
CA ASN A 48 9.64 -13.47 -27.95
C ASN A 48 10.17 -14.84 -27.48
N SER A 49 9.46 -15.91 -27.82
CA SER A 49 9.90 -17.29 -27.59
C SER A 49 11.12 -17.62 -28.46
N ASN A 50 12.33 -17.27 -28.02
CA ASN A 50 13.55 -17.75 -28.63
C ASN A 50 13.79 -19.22 -28.22
N GLY A 51 13.07 -20.13 -28.87
CA GLY A 51 13.56 -21.46 -29.23
C GLY A 51 14.05 -22.39 -28.12
N ASN A 52 13.50 -22.35 -26.91
CA ASN A 52 13.58 -23.47 -25.97
C ASN A 52 12.18 -23.87 -25.53
N ASN A 53 11.89 -25.17 -25.60
CA ASN A 53 10.63 -25.79 -25.19
C ASN A 53 10.51 -25.78 -23.66
N GLY A 54 10.35 -24.58 -23.09
CA GLY A 54 10.00 -24.33 -21.70
C GLY A 54 8.86 -23.34 -21.70
N ASN A 55 7.84 -23.60 -20.90
CA ASN A 55 6.73 -22.67 -20.71
C ASN A 55 7.29 -21.48 -19.92
N ASP A 56 7.58 -20.36 -20.59
CA ASP A 56 7.87 -19.10 -19.89
C ASP A 56 6.52 -18.53 -19.41
N GLU A 57 6.06 -19.01 -18.24
CA GLU A 57 4.86 -18.53 -17.57
C GLU A 57 5.21 -17.20 -16.87
N PHE A 58 5.05 -16.08 -17.58
CA PHE A 58 4.98 -14.76 -16.94
C PHE A 58 3.65 -14.69 -16.19
N GLY A 59 3.69 -14.93 -14.88
CA GLY A 59 2.51 -14.87 -14.02
C GLY A 59 2.18 -13.43 -13.64
N ASN A 60 0.89 -13.09 -13.63
CA ASN A 60 0.38 -11.83 -13.11
C ASN A 60 0.88 -11.64 -11.66
N ILE A 61 1.38 -10.45 -11.35
CA ILE A 61 1.84 -10.10 -10.00
C ILE A 61 0.77 -9.22 -9.35
N ASP A 62 0.07 -9.80 -8.39
CA ASP A 62 -0.89 -9.09 -7.55
C ASP A 62 -0.15 -8.56 -6.31
N ALA A 63 -0.19 -7.25 -6.09
CA ALA A 63 0.55 -6.60 -5.01
C ALA A 63 -0.40 -6.01 -3.97
N ASP A 64 -0.62 -6.76 -2.90
CA ASP A 64 -1.39 -6.32 -1.72
C ASP A 64 -0.45 -5.91 -0.58
N VAL A 65 -0.70 -4.75 0.04
CA VAL A 65 0.10 -4.28 1.18
C VAL A 65 -0.79 -3.86 2.35
N ASP A 66 -0.50 -4.45 3.51
CA ASP A 66 -1.12 -4.12 4.79
C ASP A 66 -0.18 -3.32 5.70
N VAL A 67 -0.67 -2.19 6.21
CA VAL A 67 0.10 -1.31 7.13
C VAL A 67 -0.66 -1.12 8.43
N ILE A 68 -0.04 -1.52 9.54
CA ILE A 68 -0.51 -1.24 10.90
C ILE A 68 0.45 -0.24 11.55
N ARG A 69 -0.09 0.86 12.11
CA ARG A 69 0.69 1.85 12.87
C ARG A 69 0.05 2.19 14.20
N GLY A 70 0.88 2.40 15.21
CA GLY A 70 0.48 2.95 16.51
C GLY A 70 1.03 4.37 16.70
N ARG A 71 0.26 5.25 17.33
CA ARG A 71 0.66 6.61 17.69
C ARG A 71 0.44 6.88 19.17
N VAL A 72 1.32 7.67 19.78
CA VAL A 72 1.21 8.15 21.16
C VAL A 72 1.43 9.67 21.15
N ASN A 73 0.47 10.41 21.69
CA ASN A 73 0.49 11.86 21.80
C ASN A 73 0.49 12.24 23.28
N VAL A 74 1.44 13.09 23.68
CA VAL A 74 1.56 13.59 25.06
C VAL A 74 1.41 15.10 25.07
N LYS A 75 0.49 15.62 25.90
CA LYS A 75 0.30 17.06 26.10
C LYS A 75 1.26 17.59 27.16
N PHE A 76 2.32 18.27 26.73
CA PHE A 76 3.37 18.80 27.62
C PHE A 76 2.92 19.94 28.54
N GLY A 77 1.84 20.66 28.21
CA GLY A 77 1.35 21.78 29.02
C GLY A 77 0.84 21.39 30.42
N SER A 78 0.40 20.14 30.61
CA SER A 78 -0.08 19.64 31.90
C SER A 78 1.01 19.02 32.78
N LEU A 79 2.23 18.84 32.25
CA LEU A 79 3.34 18.21 32.97
C LEU A 79 4.13 19.21 33.83
N PHE A 80 3.96 20.53 33.62
CA PHE A 80 4.77 21.56 34.26
C PHE A 80 3.98 22.79 34.78
N GLY A 81 2.64 22.77 34.83
CA GLY A 81 1.89 23.93 35.32
C GLY A 81 0.41 23.65 35.62
N GLY A 82 0.06 23.79 36.90
CA GLY A 82 -1.29 23.67 37.46
C GLY A 82 -1.24 23.28 38.93
#